data_AF-A0A535LUW3-F1
#
_entry.id   AF-A0A535LUW3-F1
#
_cell.length_a   1.000
_cell.length_b   1.000
_cell.length_c   1.000
_cell.angle_alpha   90.00
_cell.angle_beta   90.00
_cell.angle_gamma   90.00
#
_symmetry.space_group_name_H-M   'P 1'
#
loop_
_entity.id
_entity.type
_entity.pdbx_description
1 polymer ?
#
loop_
_entity_poly.entity_id
_entity_poly.type
_entity_poly.pdbx_seq_one_letter_code
_entity_poly.pdbx_strand_id
1 'polypeptide(L)'
;MGRLGIVVDADTDIAIRWQSLRDKLIEAGYTTVPRYPDPEGTTLKQEGRPIVGLWLMPDNTIPGMLEDFMSLLIPTGDMLWPMAQDIVQQVIAKDRRFPQTQEMKANIHTWLAWQEEPGKPMGQAITKRYLKANAPHAQQLIIWIRQLFDLESA
;
A
#
# COMPACT_ATOMS: atom_id res chain seq x y z
N MET A 1 -0.30 -9.69 -25.62
CA MET A 1 0.61 -8.58 -25.24
C MET A 1 0.85 -8.69 -23.74
N GLY A 2 2.09 -8.53 -23.26
CA GLY A 2 2.40 -8.65 -21.83
C GLY A 2 1.82 -7.51 -20.98
N ARG A 3 1.54 -7.79 -19.71
CA ARG A 3 1.08 -6.81 -18.72
C ARG A 3 1.97 -6.91 -17.47
N LEU A 4 2.42 -5.78 -16.94
CA LEU A 4 3.27 -5.71 -15.75
C LEU A 4 2.65 -4.74 -14.75
N GLY A 5 2.40 -5.21 -13.52
CA GLY A 5 1.99 -4.37 -12.40
C GLY A 5 3.17 -4.13 -11.47
N ILE A 6 3.40 -2.86 -11.14
CA ILE A 6 4.43 -2.42 -10.19
C ILE A 6 3.71 -1.77 -9.02
N VAL A 7 3.86 -2.35 -7.84
CA VAL A 7 3.36 -1.80 -6.57
C VAL A 7 4.57 -1.49 -5.71
N VAL A 8 4.70 -0.25 -5.24
CA VAL A 8 5.85 0.16 -4.42
C VAL A 8 5.42 1.07 -3.28
N ASP A 9 6.17 1.03 -2.19
CA ASP A 9 6.02 1.99 -1.10
C ASP A 9 6.41 3.40 -1.57
N ALA A 10 5.63 4.41 -1.16
CA ALA A 10 5.98 5.81 -1.36
C ALA A 10 6.99 6.31 -0.32
N ASP A 11 7.21 5.54 0.75
CA ASP A 11 8.08 5.86 1.88
C ASP A 11 7.73 7.26 2.44
N THR A 12 8.66 8.21 2.39
CA THR A 12 8.50 9.55 2.98
C THR A 12 8.10 10.62 1.98
N ASP A 13 8.27 10.40 0.67
CA ASP A 13 7.99 11.40 -0.36
C ASP A 13 7.52 10.74 -1.66
N ILE A 14 6.22 10.87 -1.91
CA ILE A 14 5.56 10.31 -3.08
C ILE A 14 6.04 10.95 -4.39
N ALA A 15 6.38 12.24 -4.40
CA ALA A 15 6.82 12.94 -5.59
C ALA A 15 8.21 12.46 -6.02
N ILE A 16 9.12 12.28 -5.06
CA ILE A 16 10.45 11.71 -5.32
C ILE A 16 10.32 10.25 -5.80
N ARG A 17 9.49 9.44 -5.14
CA ARG A 17 9.27 8.05 -5.56
C ARG A 17 8.68 7.95 -6.96
N TRP A 18 7.67 8.78 -7.26
CA TRP A 18 7.07 8.85 -8.59
C TRP A 18 8.08 9.27 -9.65
N GLN A 19 8.86 10.31 -9.37
CA GLN A 19 9.88 10.80 -10.29
C GLN A 19 10.92 9.71 -10.61
N SER A 20 11.36 8.94 -9.59
CA SER A 20 12.28 7.82 -9.79
C SER A 20 11.71 6.71 -10.69
N LEU A 21 10.44 6.35 -10.53
CA LEU A 21 9.76 5.40 -11.42
C LEU A 21 9.62 5.95 -12.83
N ARG A 22 9.25 7.23 -12.96
CA ARG A 22 9.09 7.91 -14.23
C ARG A 22 10.40 7.91 -15.02
N ASP A 23 11.52 8.21 -14.38
CA ASP A 23 12.84 8.21 -15.04
C ASP A 23 13.21 6.83 -15.57
N LYS A 24 12.98 5.76 -14.78
CA LYS A 24 13.20 4.37 -15.22
C LYS A 24 12.31 3.96 -16.40
N LEU A 25 11.07 4.43 -16.45
CA LEU A 25 10.14 4.12 -17.54
C LEU A 25 10.52 4.86 -18.82
N ILE A 26 10.96 6.11 -18.69
CA ILE A 26 11.49 6.89 -19.82
C ILE A 26 12.77 6.25 -20.36
N GLU A 27 13.68 5.82 -19.49
CA GLU A 27 14.89 5.08 -19.86
C GLU A 27 14.56 3.76 -20.58
N ALA A 28 13.52 3.05 -20.13
CA ALA A 28 13.00 1.86 -20.81
C ALA A 28 12.31 2.17 -22.15
N GLY A 29 12.10 3.45 -22.50
CA GLY A 29 11.58 3.94 -23.76
C GLY A 29 10.06 4.15 -23.82
N TYR A 30 9.40 4.30 -22.67
CA TYR A 30 8.03 4.81 -22.59
C TYR A 30 8.04 6.33 -22.80
N THR A 31 7.27 6.82 -23.77
CA THR A 31 7.30 8.25 -24.16
C THR A 31 6.16 9.06 -23.55
N THR A 32 5.11 8.40 -23.07
CA THR A 32 3.87 9.03 -22.58
C THR A 32 3.67 8.81 -21.08
N VAL A 33 4.74 8.97 -20.28
CA VAL A 33 4.66 8.87 -18.81
C VAL A 33 4.16 10.20 -18.21
N PRO A 34 3.05 10.21 -17.44
CA PRO A 34 2.47 11.44 -16.91
C PRO A 34 3.39 12.11 -15.89
N ARG A 35 3.21 13.42 -15.71
CA ARG A 35 4.01 14.21 -14.75
C ARG A 35 3.73 13.84 -13.29
N TYR A 36 2.49 13.45 -13.00
CA TYR A 36 2.02 13.05 -11.68
C TYR A 36 1.36 11.68 -11.76
N PRO A 37 1.35 10.88 -10.68
CA PRO A 37 0.63 9.63 -10.65
C PRO A 37 -0.88 9.90 -10.72
N ASP A 38 -1.61 9.01 -11.38
CA ASP A 38 -3.05 8.94 -11.31
C ASP A 38 -3.48 8.46 -9.90
N PRO A 39 -4.34 9.20 -9.18
CA PRO A 39 -4.89 8.76 -7.90
C PRO A 39 -5.58 7.39 -7.98
N GLU A 40 -6.23 7.06 -9.09
CA GLU A 40 -6.89 5.76 -9.30
C GLU A 40 -5.92 4.65 -9.72
N GLY A 41 -4.63 4.95 -9.81
CA GLY A 41 -3.57 4.05 -10.23
C GLY A 41 -3.20 4.26 -11.69
N THR A 42 -1.91 4.43 -11.97
CA THR A 42 -1.45 4.83 -13.31
C THR A 42 -1.34 3.62 -14.22
N THR A 43 -1.87 3.70 -15.44
CA THR A 43 -1.70 2.66 -16.48
C THR A 43 -1.13 3.25 -17.77
N LEU A 44 0.03 2.76 -18.18
CA LEU A 44 0.73 3.17 -19.40
C LEU A 44 0.47 2.19 -20.52
N LYS A 45 0.00 2.71 -21.66
CA LYS A 45 -0.24 1.96 -22.90
C LYS A 45 0.57 2.61 -24.01
N GLN A 46 1.41 1.83 -24.67
CA GLN A 46 2.20 2.24 -25.82
C GLN A 46 2.29 1.09 -26.82
N GLU A 47 2.14 1.40 -28.10
CA GLU A 47 2.19 0.38 -29.17
C GLU A 47 3.56 -0.33 -29.19
N GLY A 48 3.53 -1.65 -29.41
CA GLY A 48 4.73 -2.48 -29.43
C GLY A 48 5.39 -2.72 -28.05
N ARG A 49 4.77 -2.30 -26.95
CA ARG A 49 5.29 -2.47 -25.58
C ARG A 49 4.30 -3.17 -24.64
N PRO A 50 4.77 -3.80 -23.56
CA PRO A 50 3.90 -4.27 -22.49
C PRO A 50 3.11 -3.12 -21.86
N ILE A 51 1.87 -3.40 -21.43
CA ILE A 51 1.09 -2.47 -20.61
C ILE A 51 1.72 -2.46 -19.22
N VAL A 52 2.02 -1.28 -18.69
CA VAL A 52 2.62 -1.13 -17.35
C VAL A 52 1.65 -0.39 -16.45
N GLY A 53 1.27 -1.00 -15.34
CA GLY A 53 0.54 -0.33 -14.27
C GLY A 53 1.48 0.00 -13.11
N LEU A 54 1.24 1.15 -12.48
CA LEU A 54 1.97 1.62 -11.31
C LEU A 54 0.98 1.95 -10.19
N TRP A 55 1.27 1.45 -8.99
CA TRP A 55 0.58 1.80 -7.74
C TRP A 55 1.60 2.21 -6.68
N LEU A 56 1.39 3.37 -6.07
CA LEU A 56 2.17 3.87 -4.96
C LEU A 56 1.38 3.65 -3.68
N MET A 57 1.93 2.91 -2.72
CA MET A 57 1.29 2.77 -1.42
C MET A 57 1.26 4.10 -0.67
N PRO A 58 0.24 4.32 0.18
CA PRO A 58 -0.89 3.42 0.37
C PRO A 58 -1.99 3.56 -0.70
N ASP A 59 -2.13 4.73 -1.34
CA ASP A 59 -3.31 5.08 -2.14
C ASP A 59 -3.04 5.94 -3.40
N ASN A 60 -1.80 6.04 -3.84
CA ASN A 60 -1.31 6.93 -4.91
C ASN A 60 -1.28 8.43 -4.62
N THR A 61 -1.69 8.88 -3.43
CA THR A 61 -1.80 10.31 -3.12
C THR A 61 -0.96 10.77 -1.94
N ILE A 62 -0.75 9.91 -0.95
CA ILE A 62 0.03 10.22 0.26
C ILE A 62 1.32 9.39 0.35
N PRO A 63 2.35 9.86 1.07
CA PRO A 63 3.48 9.02 1.45
C PRO A 63 3.01 7.87 2.36
N GLY A 64 3.76 6.78 2.36
CA GLY A 64 3.52 5.63 3.22
C GLY A 64 3.97 4.32 2.61
N MET A 65 3.71 3.25 3.35
CA MET A 65 4.09 1.89 3.05
C MET A 65 2.85 0.98 3.08
N LEU A 66 3.08 -0.30 2.82
CA LEU A 66 2.06 -1.33 3.00
C LEU A 66 1.39 -1.27 4.38
N GLU A 67 2.12 -1.01 5.47
CA GLU A 67 1.53 -0.95 6.80
C GLU A 67 0.52 0.20 6.97
N ASP A 68 0.79 1.35 6.34
CA ASP A 68 -0.16 2.46 6.28
C ASP A 68 -1.44 2.02 5.55
N PHE A 69 -1.30 1.35 4.40
CA PHE A 69 -2.44 0.80 3.67
C PHE A 69 -3.25 -0.18 4.52
N MET A 70 -2.59 -1.07 5.26
CA MET A 70 -3.26 -2.04 6.13
C MET A 70 -4.04 -1.36 7.26
N SER A 71 -3.51 -0.26 7.81
CA SER A 71 -4.21 0.54 8.83
C SER A 71 -5.55 1.11 8.31
N LEU A 72 -5.63 1.44 7.01
CA LEU A 72 -6.86 1.92 6.37
C LEU A 72 -7.93 0.82 6.22
N LEU A 73 -7.56 -0.44 6.41
CA LEU A 73 -8.47 -1.59 6.34
C LEU A 73 -8.98 -2.03 7.72
N ILE A 74 -8.45 -1.45 8.81
CA ILE A 74 -8.92 -1.73 10.17
C ILE A 74 -10.37 -1.21 10.30
N PRO A 75 -11.29 -2.00 10.88
CA PRO A 75 -12.67 -1.56 11.10
C PRO A 75 -12.76 -0.23 11.85
N THR A 76 -13.58 0.69 11.34
CA THR A 76 -13.96 1.89 12.11
C THR A 76 -14.57 1.48 13.45
N GLY A 77 -14.08 2.07 14.54
CA GLY A 77 -14.50 1.75 15.90
C GLY A 77 -13.77 0.58 16.56
N ASP A 78 -12.71 0.03 15.92
CA ASP A 78 -11.83 -0.93 16.58
C ASP A 78 -11.15 -0.29 17.79
N MET A 79 -11.39 -0.86 18.97
CA MET A 79 -10.85 -0.36 20.24
C MET A 79 -9.40 -0.79 20.49
N LEU A 80 -8.94 -1.84 19.82
CA LEU A 80 -7.59 -2.37 19.97
C LEU A 80 -6.57 -1.56 19.19
N TRP A 81 -6.96 -0.96 18.06
CA TRP A 81 -6.07 -0.14 17.25
C TRP A 81 -5.50 1.08 18.00
N PRO A 82 -6.31 1.98 18.59
CA PRO A 82 -5.78 3.09 19.38
C PRO A 82 -5.00 2.61 20.62
N MET A 83 -5.39 1.46 21.21
CA MET A 83 -4.65 0.87 22.33
C MET A 83 -3.24 0.39 21.90
N ALA A 84 -3.11 -0.20 20.70
CA ALA A 84 -1.84 -0.65 20.16
C ALA A 84 -0.91 0.55 19.92
N GLN A 85 -1.45 1.62 19.34
CA GLN A 85 -0.70 2.86 19.12
C GLN A 85 -0.22 3.45 20.45
N ASP A 86 -1.09 3.54 21.47
CA ASP A 86 -0.71 4.07 22.79
C ASP A 86 0.40 3.23 23.45
N ILE A 87 0.29 1.91 23.45
CA ILE A 87 1.32 1.04 24.02
C ILE A 87 2.65 1.19 23.26
N VAL A 88 2.62 1.29 21.94
CA VAL A 88 3.84 1.55 21.15
C VAL A 88 4.45 2.90 21.51
N GLN A 89 3.66 3.96 21.70
CA GLN A 89 4.17 5.26 22.16
C GLN A 89 4.82 5.16 23.54
N GLN A 90 4.22 4.41 24.47
CA GLN A 90 4.83 4.17 25.78
C GLN A 90 6.17 3.42 25.69
N VAL A 91 6.29 2.46 24.77
CA VAL A 91 7.56 1.76 24.50
C VAL A 91 8.58 2.71 23.88
N ILE A 92 8.17 3.56 22.93
CA ILE A 92 9.03 4.56 22.30
C ILE A 92 9.64 5.51 23.35
N ALA A 93 8.85 5.95 24.32
CA ALA A 93 9.29 6.85 25.38
C ALA A 93 10.24 6.20 26.40
N LYS A 94 10.28 4.87 26.49
CA LYS A 94 11.02 4.13 27.54
C LYS A 94 12.25 3.39 27.02
N ASP A 95 12.07 2.50 26.04
CA ASP A 95 13.12 1.60 25.52
C ASP A 95 12.88 1.30 24.04
N ARG A 96 12.88 2.33 23.19
CA ARG A 96 12.68 2.14 21.74
C ARG A 96 13.84 1.33 21.14
N ARG A 97 13.53 0.12 20.65
CA ARG A 97 14.50 -0.77 19.98
C ARG A 97 14.41 -0.81 18.46
N PHE A 98 13.44 -0.11 17.87
CA PHE A 98 13.23 -0.03 16.43
C PHE A 98 13.45 1.41 15.92
N PRO A 99 13.84 1.61 14.64
CA PRO A 99 13.98 2.94 14.06
C PRO A 99 12.64 3.69 14.03
N GLN A 100 12.65 5.01 14.12
CA GLN A 100 11.43 5.84 14.03
C GLN A 100 10.63 5.57 12.76
N THR A 101 11.31 5.28 11.65
CA THR A 101 10.68 4.96 10.36
C THR A 101 9.87 3.65 10.37
N GLN A 102 10.01 2.81 11.42
CA GLN A 102 9.29 1.55 11.57
C GLN A 102 8.12 1.67 12.59
N GLU A 103 7.73 2.87 12.99
CA GLU A 103 6.65 3.07 13.97
C GLU A 103 5.31 2.51 13.51
N MET A 104 4.91 2.77 12.26
CA MET A 104 3.67 2.20 11.72
C MET A 104 3.72 0.67 11.73
N LYS A 105 4.89 0.08 11.42
CA LYS A 105 5.11 -1.36 11.52
C LYS A 105 4.96 -1.87 12.95
N ALA A 106 5.49 -1.17 13.95
CA ALA A 106 5.30 -1.53 15.34
C ALA A 106 3.82 -1.49 15.75
N ASN A 107 3.09 -0.45 15.34
CA ASN A 107 1.66 -0.29 15.62
C ASN A 107 0.84 -1.46 15.07
N ILE A 108 0.94 -1.72 13.76
CA ILE A 108 0.13 -2.75 13.09
C ILE A 108 0.49 -4.16 13.57
N HIS A 109 1.76 -4.46 13.84
CA HIS A 109 2.15 -5.78 14.37
C HIS A 109 1.70 -5.99 15.82
N THR A 110 1.69 -4.92 16.63
CA THR A 110 1.14 -4.98 18.00
C THR A 110 -0.37 -5.24 17.96
N TRP A 111 -1.09 -4.55 17.08
CA TRP A 111 -2.52 -4.80 16.88
C TRP A 111 -2.80 -6.22 16.34
N LEU A 112 -2.00 -6.70 15.38
CA LEU A 112 -2.09 -8.07 14.86
C LEU A 112 -1.81 -9.14 15.92
N ALA A 113 -1.00 -8.84 16.93
CA ALA A 113 -0.73 -9.74 18.05
C ALA A 113 -1.94 -9.94 18.98
N TRP A 114 -2.95 -9.08 18.90
CA TRP A 114 -4.16 -9.15 19.72
C TRP A 114 -5.39 -9.68 18.98
N GLN A 115 -5.22 -10.11 17.72
CA GLN A 115 -6.29 -10.75 16.96
C GLN A 115 -6.51 -12.19 17.45
N GLU A 116 -7.64 -12.77 17.08
CA GLU A 116 -8.04 -14.14 17.47
C GLU A 116 -6.94 -15.18 17.19
N GLU A 117 -6.19 -15.02 16.09
CA GLU A 117 -4.94 -15.74 15.86
C GLU A 117 -3.74 -14.77 15.96
N PRO A 118 -3.06 -14.71 17.13
CA PRO A 118 -1.98 -13.76 17.37
C PRO A 118 -0.83 -13.85 16.38
N GLY A 119 -0.35 -12.69 15.91
CA GLY A 119 0.93 -12.57 15.22
C GLY A 119 0.94 -13.10 13.79
N LYS A 120 -0.24 -13.31 13.18
CA LYS A 120 -0.32 -13.77 11.79
C LYS A 120 0.30 -12.77 10.81
N PRO A 121 0.93 -13.26 9.73
CA PRO A 121 1.39 -12.39 8.64
C PRO A 121 0.25 -11.57 8.07
N MET A 122 0.53 -10.30 7.75
CA MET A 122 -0.43 -9.33 7.19
C MET A 122 -1.26 -9.86 6.03
N GLY A 123 -0.63 -10.57 5.08
CA GLY A 123 -1.33 -11.16 3.94
C GLY A 123 -2.40 -12.18 4.33
N GLN A 124 -2.24 -12.88 5.46
CA GLN A 124 -3.24 -13.83 5.98
C GLN A 124 -4.35 -13.14 6.80
N ALA A 125 -4.08 -11.95 7.36
CA ALA A 125 -5.07 -11.18 8.13
C ALA A 125 -6.24 -10.70 7.26
N ILE A 126 -6.00 -10.45 5.96
CA ILE A 126 -7.05 -10.14 4.97
C ILE A 126 -7.96 -11.35 4.77
N THR A 127 -7.40 -12.54 4.54
CA THR A 127 -8.18 -13.78 4.35
C THR A 127 -9.02 -14.13 5.58
N LYS A 128 -8.57 -13.75 6.78
CA LYS A 128 -9.26 -13.97 8.05
C LYS A 128 -10.27 -12.90 8.45
N ARG A 129 -10.49 -11.89 7.58
CA ARG A 129 -11.46 -10.80 7.78
C ARG A 129 -11.20 -9.91 9.01
N TYR A 130 -10.00 -9.96 9.60
CA TYR A 130 -9.57 -8.96 10.59
C TYR A 130 -9.46 -7.58 9.94
N LEU A 131 -9.11 -7.56 8.65
CA LEU A 131 -9.10 -6.38 7.81
C LEU A 131 -10.28 -6.41 6.84
N LYS A 132 -10.94 -5.27 6.68
CA LYS A 132 -12.10 -5.12 5.80
C LYS A 132 -11.66 -5.01 4.34
N ALA A 133 -11.70 -6.14 3.64
CA ALA A 133 -11.43 -6.19 2.20
C ALA A 133 -12.39 -5.31 1.35
N ASN A 134 -13.54 -4.94 1.90
CA ASN A 134 -14.51 -4.02 1.27
C ASN A 134 -14.29 -2.54 1.65
N ALA A 135 -13.22 -2.21 2.37
CA ALA A 135 -12.88 -0.81 2.63
C ALA A 135 -12.59 -0.07 1.30
N PRO A 136 -12.91 1.23 1.19
CA PRO A 136 -12.74 1.99 -0.05
C PRO A 136 -11.34 1.89 -0.67
N HIS A 137 -10.29 2.00 0.15
CA HIS A 137 -8.90 1.90 -0.32
C HIS A 137 -8.56 0.52 -0.89
N ALA A 138 -9.06 -0.56 -0.30
CA ALA A 138 -8.89 -1.91 -0.86
C ALA A 138 -9.64 -2.07 -2.18
N GLN A 139 -10.84 -1.51 -2.28
CA GLN A 139 -11.62 -1.57 -3.52
C GLN A 139 -10.94 -0.80 -4.66
N GLN A 140 -10.35 0.37 -4.39
CA GLN A 140 -9.61 1.15 -5.38
C GLN A 140 -8.42 0.37 -5.94
N LEU A 141 -7.61 -0.26 -5.07
CA LEU A 141 -6.50 -1.12 -5.50
C LEU A 141 -6.99 -2.32 -6.34
N ILE A 142 -8.08 -2.97 -5.90
CA ILE A 142 -8.67 -4.12 -6.63
C ILE A 142 -9.20 -3.69 -8.00
N ILE A 143 -9.89 -2.55 -8.10
CA ILE A 143 -10.40 -2.00 -9.36
C ILE A 143 -9.24 -1.76 -10.33
N TRP A 144 -8.18 -1.11 -9.86
CA TRP A 144 -6.98 -0.87 -10.67
C TRP A 144 -6.32 -2.18 -11.13
N ILE A 145 -6.16 -3.18 -10.25
CA ILE A 145 -5.61 -4.51 -10.63
C ILE A 145 -6.49 -5.14 -11.72
N ARG A 146 -7.82 -5.14 -11.54
CA ARG A 146 -8.75 -5.72 -12.51
C ARG A 146 -8.66 -5.03 -13.87
N GLN A 147 -8.60 -3.70 -13.89
CA GLN A 147 -8.44 -2.92 -15.12
C GLN A 147 -7.07 -3.18 -15.79
N LEU A 148 -5.99 -3.20 -14.99
CA LEU A 148 -4.63 -3.42 -15.48
C LEU A 148 -4.47 -4.79 -16.10
N PHE A 149 -5.10 -5.82 -15.54
CA PHE A 149 -4.96 -7.21 -16.00
C PHE A 149 -6.14 -7.71 -16.82
N ASP A 150 -7.17 -6.89 -17.01
CA ASP A 150 -8.40 -7.25 -17.74
C ASP A 150 -9.05 -8.50 -17.15
N LEU A 151 -9.15 -8.48 -15.81
CA LEU A 151 -9.84 -9.51 -15.05
C LEU A 151 -11.31 -9.11 -15.02
N GLU A 152 -12.18 -9.87 -15.67
CA GLU A 152 -13.62 -9.68 -15.58
C GLU A 152 -14.08 -9.72 -14.11
N SER A 153 -15.11 -8.95 -13.80
CA SER A 153 -15.81 -8.98 -12.51
C SER A 153 -16.50 -10.33 -12.36
N ALA A 154 -15.77 -11.35 -11.90
CA ALA A 154 -16.35 -12.57 -11.36
C ALA A 154 -17.17 -12.27 -10.10
#